data_AF-A0A538FYF6-F1
#
_entry.id   AF-A0A538FYF6-F1
#
_cell.length_a   1.000
_cell.length_b   1.000
_cell.length_c   1.000
_cell.angle_alpha   90.00
_cell.angle_beta   90.00
_cell.angle_gamma   90.00
#
_symmetry.space_group_name_H-M   'P 1'
#
loop_
_entity.id
_entity.type
_entity.pdbx_description
1 polymer ?
#
loop_
_entity_poly.entity_id
_entity_poly.type
_entity_poly.pdbx_seq_one_letter_code
_entity_poly.pdbx_strand_id
1 'polypeptide(L)'
;MNNEKGQPDEPKGGDTDQEHSFGELRNYVPAEILNVSFPAAVRGYDRHAVDAHIKRVNRLLAEMKVSASPRAAVRHALEQTELQVRGLLERARETADEITTSAHREAETEADGIRAKAAELLVNATAEAEATKTEAGKLLADSRAEGETVLANARAEAEDILVRARLEAESTVKRARGEADERLQQLQAELSSLQDQTEARMRAFQADTAEVWEQRGQLLEQMREMASRLVELADAATDREPDEPDLLEALEPKAEGEPRASERGENDSTVALVEADEAAEGEDRTAAKQTPGGGRSKQTVKTTRRPS
;
A
#
# COMPACT_ATOMS: atom_id res chain seq x y z
N MET A 1 59.10 -36.62 52.90
CA MET A 1 60.45 -36.05 53.01
C MET A 1 60.79 -36.02 54.49
N ASN A 2 61.34 -37.10 55.05
CA ASN A 2 62.78 -37.38 55.16
C ASN A 2 63.52 -36.15 55.72
N ASN A 3 63.81 -36.06 57.03
CA ASN A 3 64.85 -36.75 57.81
C ASN A 3 66.20 -36.00 57.78
N GLU A 4 66.53 -35.31 58.86
CA GLU A 4 67.89 -34.99 59.35
C GLU A 4 67.81 -35.20 60.89
N LYS A 5 68.22 -36.32 61.49
CA LYS A 5 69.60 -36.76 61.82
C LYS A 5 70.49 -35.57 62.20
N GLY A 6 70.79 -35.36 63.49
CA GLY A 6 71.80 -36.11 64.27
C GLY A 6 73.11 -35.33 64.20
N GLN A 7 73.77 -34.90 65.28
CA GLN A 7 74.33 -35.70 66.37
C GLN A 7 74.95 -34.78 67.46
N PRO A 8 75.41 -35.34 68.59
CA PRO A 8 75.50 -34.71 69.91
C PRO A 8 76.91 -34.21 70.25
N ASP A 9 77.00 -33.41 71.32
CA ASP A 9 78.20 -33.28 72.16
C ASP A 9 77.77 -32.99 73.62
N GLU A 10 78.03 -33.96 74.50
CA GLU A 10 78.33 -33.78 75.92
C GLU A 10 79.85 -34.07 76.07
N PRO A 11 80.59 -33.68 77.14
CA PRO A 11 80.11 -33.37 78.49
C PRO A 11 80.87 -32.25 79.27
N LYS A 12 80.31 -31.94 80.45
CA LYS A 12 80.98 -31.56 81.73
C LYS A 12 81.73 -30.24 81.84
N GLY A 13 81.18 -29.37 82.68
CA GLY A 13 81.94 -28.36 83.41
C GLY A 13 81.08 -27.65 84.47
N GLY A 14 81.41 -27.85 85.75
CA GLY A 14 81.13 -26.87 86.81
C GLY A 14 79.92 -27.13 87.70
N ASP A 15 80.04 -28.09 88.62
CA ASP A 15 79.47 -27.94 89.97
C ASP A 15 79.96 -26.60 90.57
N THR A 16 79.17 -25.54 90.50
CA THR A 16 79.23 -24.37 91.40
C THR A 16 78.05 -23.45 91.09
N ASP A 17 76.83 -23.79 91.50
CA ASP A 17 75.73 -22.80 91.54
C ASP A 17 74.66 -23.13 92.61
N GLN A 18 74.98 -24.00 93.56
CA GLN A 18 74.13 -24.24 94.74
C GLN A 18 74.52 -23.37 95.96
N GLU A 19 75.59 -22.59 95.89
CA GLU A 19 75.98 -21.70 97.00
C GLU A 19 75.41 -20.26 96.90
N HIS A 20 74.74 -19.90 95.80
CA HIS A 20 74.13 -18.56 95.64
C HIS A 20 72.61 -18.52 95.81
N SER A 21 71.92 -19.67 95.78
CA SER A 21 70.46 -19.73 95.97
C SER A 21 70.00 -19.52 97.42
N PHE A 22 70.87 -19.76 98.41
CA PHE A 22 70.58 -19.46 99.82
C PHE A 22 70.88 -18.00 100.21
N GLY A 23 71.69 -17.28 99.41
CA GLY A 23 72.06 -15.89 99.65
C GLY A 23 70.94 -14.90 99.35
N GLU A 24 70.18 -15.12 98.27
CA GLU A 24 69.06 -14.25 97.87
C GLU A 24 67.83 -14.38 98.78
N LEU A 25 67.65 -15.54 99.42
CA LEU A 25 66.56 -15.77 100.40
C LEU A 25 66.73 -14.95 101.69
N ARG A 26 67.96 -14.56 102.04
CA ARG A 26 68.24 -13.70 103.21
C ARG A 26 67.66 -12.29 103.07
N ASN A 27 67.36 -11.84 101.85
CA ASN A 27 66.73 -10.55 101.62
C ASN A 27 65.19 -10.59 101.72
N TYR A 28 64.59 -11.79 101.66
CA TYR A 28 63.14 -11.99 101.71
C TYR A 28 62.62 -12.43 103.08
N VAL A 29 63.47 -13.06 103.88
CA VAL A 29 63.12 -13.51 105.24
C VAL A 29 63.67 -12.49 106.24
N PRO A 30 62.81 -11.77 107.00
CA PRO A 30 63.26 -10.81 107.99
C PRO A 30 64.24 -11.44 109.00
N ALA A 31 65.29 -10.69 109.37
CA ALA A 31 66.32 -11.16 110.31
C ALA A 31 65.73 -11.63 111.66
N GLU A 32 64.54 -11.14 112.02
CA GLU A 32 63.75 -11.52 113.19
C GLU A 32 63.26 -12.98 113.19
N ILE A 33 63.30 -13.68 112.06
CA ILE A 33 63.04 -15.14 111.99
C ILE A 33 64.34 -15.93 112.04
N LEU A 34 65.40 -15.44 111.39
CA LEU A 34 66.67 -16.15 111.27
C LEU A 34 67.51 -16.09 112.55
N ASN A 35 67.36 -15.02 113.35
CA ASN A 35 68.13 -14.78 114.57
C ASN A 35 67.23 -14.79 115.80
N VAL A 36 66.58 -15.92 116.10
CA VAL A 36 65.72 -16.06 117.28
C VAL A 36 66.40 -16.88 118.35
N SER A 37 66.54 -16.28 119.53
CA SER A 37 66.97 -16.94 120.75
C SER A 37 65.76 -17.24 121.62
N PHE A 38 65.54 -18.51 121.94
CA PHE A 38 64.46 -18.94 122.82
C PHE A 38 64.98 -19.03 124.26
N PRO A 39 64.26 -18.45 125.24
CA PRO A 39 64.58 -18.65 126.65
C PRO A 39 64.54 -20.15 127.02
N ALA A 40 65.55 -20.63 127.74
CA ALA A 40 65.60 -22.00 128.24
C ALA A 40 64.75 -22.13 129.51
N ALA A 41 63.76 -23.02 129.48
CA ALA A 41 63.03 -23.45 130.67
C ALA A 41 63.77 -24.61 131.35
N VAL A 42 63.36 -24.96 132.58
CA VAL A 42 64.00 -25.99 133.44
C VAL A 42 64.20 -27.34 132.72
N ARG A 43 63.45 -27.61 131.64
CA ARG A 43 63.78 -28.61 130.62
C ARG A 43 63.32 -28.15 129.23
N GLY A 44 64.24 -27.69 128.39
CA GLY A 44 64.00 -27.39 126.97
C GLY A 44 63.60 -25.93 126.68
N TYR A 45 63.19 -25.67 125.43
CA TYR A 45 62.76 -24.34 124.98
C TYR A 45 61.35 -23.99 125.51
N ASP A 46 61.11 -22.72 125.83
CA ASP A 46 59.78 -22.24 126.21
C ASP A 46 58.77 -22.44 125.06
N ARG A 47 57.77 -23.29 125.32
CA ARG A 47 56.73 -23.66 124.36
C ARG A 47 55.92 -22.45 123.89
N HIS A 48 55.66 -21.47 124.74
CA HIS A 48 54.89 -20.27 124.35
C HIS A 48 55.70 -19.38 123.41
N ALA A 49 57.01 -19.24 123.64
CA ALA A 49 57.90 -18.50 122.77
C ALA A 49 58.07 -19.18 121.40
N VAL A 50 58.17 -20.51 121.38
CA VAL A 50 58.21 -21.32 120.15
C VAL A 50 56.91 -21.22 119.36
N ASP A 51 55.75 -21.35 120.02
CA ASP A 51 54.44 -21.22 119.34
C ASP A 51 54.24 -19.82 118.75
N ALA A 52 54.68 -18.76 119.45
CA ALA A 52 54.62 -17.40 118.92
C ALA A 52 55.54 -17.22 117.70
N HIS A 53 56.72 -17.85 117.70
CA HIS A 53 57.62 -17.85 116.55
C HIS A 53 57.06 -18.64 115.37
N ILE A 54 56.50 -19.84 115.60
CA ILE A 54 55.85 -20.65 114.57
C ILE A 54 54.66 -19.88 113.96
N LYS A 55 53.86 -19.18 114.77
CA LYS A 55 52.78 -18.31 114.26
C LYS A 55 53.32 -17.18 113.38
N ARG A 56 54.46 -16.57 113.72
CA ARG A 56 55.12 -15.54 112.90
C ARG A 56 55.67 -16.12 111.59
N VAL A 57 56.33 -17.28 111.63
CA VAL A 57 56.83 -17.99 110.44
C VAL A 57 55.67 -18.39 109.52
N ASN A 58 54.60 -18.95 110.07
CA ASN A 58 53.41 -19.34 109.30
C ASN A 58 52.71 -18.14 108.66
N ARG A 59 52.70 -16.98 109.32
CA ARG A 59 52.18 -15.73 108.76
C ARG A 59 53.03 -15.25 107.58
N LEU A 60 54.36 -15.22 107.73
CA LEU A 60 55.27 -14.82 106.65
C LEU A 60 55.24 -15.82 105.49
N LEU A 61 55.08 -17.11 105.76
CA LEU A 61 54.86 -18.12 104.74
C LEU A 61 53.55 -17.89 103.98
N ALA A 62 52.48 -17.45 104.65
CA ALA A 62 51.22 -17.11 104.00
C ALA A 62 51.35 -15.84 103.14
N GLU A 63 52.00 -14.79 103.65
CA GLU A 63 52.28 -13.55 102.90
C GLU A 63 53.19 -13.81 101.68
N MET A 64 54.16 -14.73 101.80
CA MET A 64 54.98 -15.18 100.68
C MET A 64 54.23 -16.07 99.69
N LYS A 65 53.31 -16.95 100.11
CA LYS A 65 52.48 -17.72 99.16
C LYS A 65 51.49 -16.84 98.40
N VAL A 66 50.98 -15.79 99.05
CA VAL A 66 50.14 -14.77 98.42
C VAL A 66 50.94 -13.93 97.42
N SER A 67 52.20 -13.58 97.73
CA SER A 67 53.07 -12.77 96.85
C SER A 67 53.95 -13.56 95.85
N ALA A 68 54.12 -14.88 96.02
CA ALA A 68 54.84 -15.76 95.08
C ALA A 68 53.93 -16.34 93.98
N SER A 69 52.60 -16.22 94.11
CA SER A 69 51.62 -16.65 93.11
C SER A 69 51.16 -15.63 92.04
N PRO A 70 51.75 -14.43 91.83
CA PRO A 70 51.41 -13.56 90.70
C PRO A 70 51.64 -14.22 89.33
N ARG A 71 52.72 -14.99 89.16
CA ARG A 71 53.04 -15.66 87.88
C ARG A 71 52.04 -16.77 87.54
N ALA A 72 51.45 -17.42 88.55
CA ALA A 72 50.40 -18.41 88.35
C ALA A 72 49.05 -17.76 88.00
N ALA A 73 48.70 -16.63 88.62
CA ALA A 73 47.50 -15.86 88.30
C ALA A 73 47.55 -15.31 86.87
N VAL A 74 48.71 -14.80 86.42
CA VAL A 74 48.90 -14.35 85.03
C VAL A 74 48.78 -15.50 84.04
N ARG A 75 49.35 -16.68 84.32
CA ARG A 75 49.17 -17.86 83.46
C ARG A 75 47.71 -18.30 83.37
N HIS A 76 47.00 -18.35 84.48
CA HIS A 76 45.58 -18.69 84.49
C HIS A 76 44.73 -17.65 83.75
N ALA A 77 45.04 -16.35 83.88
CA ALA A 77 44.38 -15.31 83.10
C ALA A 77 44.65 -15.47 81.60
N LEU A 78 45.89 -15.80 81.21
CA LEU A 78 46.23 -16.09 79.82
C LEU A 78 45.48 -17.31 79.29
N GLU A 79 45.45 -18.42 80.02
CA GLU A 79 44.68 -19.62 79.65
C GLU A 79 43.17 -19.32 79.54
N GLN A 80 42.61 -18.52 80.45
CA GLN A 80 41.21 -18.07 80.34
C GLN A 80 40.98 -17.20 79.12
N THR A 81 41.90 -16.28 78.81
CA THR A 81 41.79 -15.45 77.59
C THR A 81 41.94 -16.29 76.33
N GLU A 82 42.82 -17.29 76.30
CA GLU A 82 42.95 -18.21 75.17
C GLU A 82 41.66 -19.02 74.94
N LEU A 83 41.05 -19.51 76.01
CA LEU A 83 39.75 -20.19 75.94
C LEU A 83 38.63 -19.25 75.46
N GLN A 84 38.60 -18.01 75.95
CA GLN A 84 37.65 -16.98 75.49
C GLN A 84 37.84 -16.64 74.01
N VAL A 85 39.09 -16.48 73.55
CA VAL A 85 39.43 -16.21 72.15
C VAL A 85 39.02 -17.37 71.26
N ARG A 86 39.32 -18.62 71.65
CA ARG A 86 38.88 -19.81 70.90
C ARG A 86 37.36 -19.88 70.78
N GLY A 87 36.63 -19.69 71.87
CA GLY A 87 35.17 -19.68 71.86
C GLY A 87 34.57 -18.52 71.07
N LEU A 88 35.29 -17.40 70.93
CA LEU A 88 34.87 -16.28 70.09
C LEU A 88 35.13 -16.55 68.60
N LEU A 89 36.26 -17.16 68.26
CA LEU A 89 36.57 -17.57 66.88
C LEU A 89 35.65 -18.69 66.39
N GLU A 90 35.29 -19.63 67.26
CA GLU A 90 34.33 -20.69 66.94
C GLU A 90 32.95 -20.11 66.64
N ARG A 91 32.43 -19.23 67.52
CA ARG A 91 31.20 -18.48 67.26
C ARG A 91 31.29 -17.62 66.00
N ALA A 92 32.41 -16.96 65.76
CA ALA A 92 32.59 -16.16 64.55
C ALA A 92 32.50 -17.03 63.28
N ARG A 93 33.08 -18.24 63.30
CA ARG A 93 32.96 -19.20 62.18
C ARG A 93 31.54 -19.70 62.01
N GLU A 94 30.89 -20.12 63.08
CA GLU A 94 29.49 -20.56 63.05
C GLU A 94 28.58 -19.46 62.48
N THR A 95 28.72 -18.22 62.95
CA THR A 95 27.96 -17.09 62.40
C THR A 95 28.30 -16.79 60.94
N ALA A 96 29.55 -16.96 60.52
CA ALA A 96 29.93 -16.79 59.12
C ALA A 96 29.32 -17.88 58.23
N ASP A 97 29.27 -19.12 58.71
CA ASP A 97 28.64 -20.24 58.01
C ASP A 97 27.11 -20.06 57.93
N GLU A 98 26.47 -19.55 58.98
CA GLU A 98 25.06 -19.17 58.97
C GLU A 98 24.77 -18.04 57.97
N ILE A 99 25.61 -17.00 57.93
CA ILE A 99 25.46 -15.89 56.98
C ILE A 99 25.62 -16.38 55.54
N THR A 100 26.63 -17.22 55.26
CA THR A 100 26.86 -17.72 53.90
C THR A 100 25.75 -18.66 53.45
N THR A 101 25.28 -19.56 54.31
CA THR A 101 24.18 -20.48 53.97
C THR A 101 22.84 -19.75 53.82
N SER A 102 22.56 -18.74 54.64
CA SER A 102 21.36 -17.91 54.49
C SER A 102 21.40 -17.05 53.23
N ALA A 103 22.52 -16.38 52.94
CA ALA A 103 22.70 -15.60 51.73
C ALA A 103 22.59 -16.46 50.46
N HIS A 104 23.14 -17.68 50.46
CA HIS A 104 23.00 -18.62 49.36
C HIS A 104 21.54 -19.03 49.15
N ARG A 105 20.80 -19.36 50.22
CA ARG A 105 19.37 -19.69 50.10
C ARG A 105 18.56 -18.52 49.58
N GLU A 106 18.79 -17.31 50.09
CA GLU A 106 18.07 -16.11 49.65
C GLU A 106 18.34 -15.84 48.16
N ALA A 107 19.61 -15.90 47.74
CA ALA A 107 20.00 -15.75 46.34
C ALA A 107 19.37 -16.83 45.43
N GLU A 108 19.29 -18.08 45.88
CA GLU A 108 18.62 -19.15 45.13
C GLU A 108 17.12 -18.87 44.98
N THR A 109 16.44 -18.44 46.05
CA THR A 109 15.01 -18.11 45.99
C THR A 109 14.73 -16.91 45.07
N GLU A 110 15.60 -15.90 45.08
CA GLU A 110 15.49 -14.76 44.18
C GLU A 110 15.75 -15.19 42.73
N ALA A 111 16.78 -16.01 42.48
CA ALA A 111 17.09 -16.54 41.15
C ALA A 111 15.96 -17.42 40.60
N ASP A 112 15.30 -18.22 41.43
CA ASP A 112 14.10 -18.98 41.05
C ASP A 112 12.93 -18.06 40.75
N GLY A 113 12.72 -17.02 41.56
CA GLY A 113 11.69 -15.99 41.33
C GLY A 113 11.89 -15.23 40.02
N ILE A 114 13.14 -14.85 39.69
CA ILE A 114 13.49 -14.20 38.43
C ILE A 114 13.26 -15.16 37.26
N ARG A 115 13.70 -16.42 37.38
CA ARG A 115 13.49 -17.43 36.32
C ARG A 115 12.00 -17.68 36.06
N ALA A 116 11.18 -17.76 37.11
CA ALA A 116 9.73 -17.91 36.99
C ALA A 116 9.10 -16.71 36.27
N LYS A 117 9.44 -15.48 36.67
CA LYS A 117 8.96 -14.25 36.01
C LYS A 117 9.41 -14.17 34.55
N ALA A 118 10.65 -14.56 34.25
CA ALA A 118 11.16 -14.58 32.89
C ALA A 118 10.40 -15.61 32.02
N ALA A 119 10.12 -16.79 32.56
CA ALA A 119 9.32 -17.81 31.86
C ALA A 119 7.89 -17.32 31.60
N GLU A 120 7.26 -16.68 32.59
CA GLU A 120 5.93 -16.08 32.44
C GLU A 120 5.91 -15.00 31.34
N LEU A 121 6.88 -14.08 31.34
CA LEU A 121 6.99 -13.04 30.31
C LEU A 121 7.18 -13.64 28.91
N LEU A 122 7.97 -14.69 28.76
CA LEU A 122 8.16 -15.37 27.48
C LEU A 122 6.86 -16.05 26.99
N VAL A 123 6.13 -16.71 27.89
CA VAL A 123 4.84 -17.33 27.54
C VAL A 123 3.82 -16.26 27.14
N ASN A 124 3.74 -15.14 27.87
CA ASN A 124 2.83 -14.05 27.52
C ASN A 124 3.21 -13.40 26.19
N ALA A 125 4.49 -13.10 25.97
CA ALA A 125 4.97 -12.52 24.72
C ALA A 125 4.73 -13.45 23.51
N THR A 126 4.91 -14.76 23.68
CA THR A 126 4.63 -15.72 22.62
C THR A 126 3.14 -15.87 22.36
N ALA A 127 2.29 -15.85 23.39
CA ALA A 127 0.84 -15.86 23.24
C ALA A 127 0.32 -14.61 22.51
N GLU A 128 0.83 -13.43 22.87
CA GLU A 128 0.52 -12.17 22.18
C GLU A 128 1.00 -12.17 20.72
N ALA A 129 2.19 -12.71 20.46
CA ALA A 129 2.72 -12.85 19.10
C ALA A 129 1.85 -13.80 18.25
N GLU A 130 1.37 -14.91 18.80
CA GLU A 130 0.46 -15.81 18.08
C GLU A 130 -0.93 -15.18 17.89
N ALA A 131 -1.47 -14.48 18.90
CA ALA A 131 -2.73 -13.75 18.76
C ALA A 131 -2.66 -12.72 17.63
N THR A 132 -1.63 -11.87 17.62
CA THR A 132 -1.43 -10.87 16.56
C THR A 132 -1.23 -11.50 15.18
N LYS A 133 -0.50 -12.62 15.07
CA LYS A 133 -0.40 -13.37 13.81
C LYS A 133 -1.75 -13.89 13.33
N THR A 134 -2.59 -14.41 14.22
CA THR A 134 -3.92 -14.91 13.84
C THR A 134 -4.84 -13.77 13.39
N GLU A 135 -4.80 -12.62 14.07
CA GLU A 135 -5.56 -11.43 13.69
C GLU A 135 -5.09 -10.87 12.34
N ALA A 136 -3.78 -10.74 12.14
CA ALA A 136 -3.21 -10.33 10.86
C ALA A 136 -3.58 -11.32 9.73
N GLY A 137 -3.55 -12.63 10.02
CA GLY A 137 -3.97 -13.67 9.09
C GLY A 137 -5.44 -13.54 8.68
N LYS A 138 -6.34 -13.25 9.63
CA LYS A 138 -7.76 -12.99 9.36
C LYS A 138 -7.94 -11.75 8.50
N LEU A 139 -7.32 -10.62 8.86
CA LEU A 139 -7.42 -9.38 8.08
C LEU A 139 -6.92 -9.56 6.63
N LEU A 140 -5.85 -10.34 6.43
CA LEU A 140 -5.37 -10.66 5.08
C LEU A 140 -6.34 -11.56 4.32
N ALA A 141 -6.98 -12.53 4.99
CA ALA A 141 -7.99 -13.38 4.36
C ALA A 141 -9.24 -12.58 3.98
N ASP A 142 -9.72 -11.71 4.88
CA ASP A 142 -10.88 -10.85 4.65
C ASP A 142 -10.61 -9.87 3.50
N SER A 143 -9.46 -9.19 3.52
CA SER A 143 -9.07 -8.27 2.44
C SER A 143 -8.91 -8.97 1.08
N ARG A 144 -8.41 -10.22 1.07
CA ARG A 144 -8.34 -11.03 -0.16
C ARG A 144 -9.73 -11.39 -0.66
N ALA A 145 -10.62 -11.84 0.22
CA ALA A 145 -12.00 -12.17 -0.13
C ALA A 145 -12.73 -10.94 -0.69
N GLU A 146 -12.61 -9.78 -0.03
CA GLU A 146 -13.15 -8.51 -0.53
C GLU A 146 -12.56 -8.16 -1.91
N GLY A 147 -11.24 -8.27 -2.09
CA GLY A 147 -10.59 -8.04 -3.38
C GLY A 147 -11.09 -8.97 -4.49
N GLU A 148 -11.29 -10.25 -4.19
CA GLU A 148 -11.86 -11.23 -5.12
C GLU A 148 -13.30 -10.89 -5.49
N THR A 149 -14.13 -10.45 -4.53
CA THR A 149 -15.51 -10.03 -4.83
C THR A 149 -15.55 -8.80 -5.73
N VAL A 150 -14.67 -7.81 -5.48
CA VAL A 150 -14.57 -6.60 -6.33
C VAL A 150 -14.14 -6.98 -7.75
N LEU A 151 -13.15 -7.88 -7.89
CA LEU A 151 -12.71 -8.35 -9.20
C LEU A 151 -13.79 -9.15 -9.94
N ALA A 152 -14.55 -10.00 -9.23
CA ALA A 152 -15.66 -10.74 -9.80
C ALA A 152 -16.77 -9.80 -10.31
N ASN A 153 -17.15 -8.81 -9.50
CA ASN A 153 -18.15 -7.81 -9.88
C ASN A 153 -17.68 -6.98 -11.08
N ALA A 154 -16.44 -6.49 -11.06
CA ALA A 154 -15.88 -5.72 -12.18
C ALA A 154 -15.83 -6.53 -13.49
N ARG A 155 -15.53 -7.83 -13.42
CA ARG A 155 -15.58 -8.73 -14.58
C ARG A 155 -17.00 -8.92 -15.09
N ALA A 156 -17.96 -9.17 -14.20
CA ALA A 156 -19.36 -9.31 -14.58
C ALA A 156 -19.90 -8.02 -15.23
N GLU A 157 -19.61 -6.84 -14.67
CA GLU A 157 -19.99 -5.55 -15.25
C GLU A 157 -19.35 -5.33 -16.63
N ALA A 158 -18.07 -5.66 -16.80
CA ALA A 158 -17.39 -5.54 -18.07
C ALA A 158 -18.00 -6.47 -19.14
N GLU A 159 -18.33 -7.70 -18.78
CA GLU A 159 -19.02 -8.65 -19.66
C GLU A 159 -20.41 -8.14 -20.05
N ASP A 160 -21.16 -7.59 -19.10
CA ASP A 160 -22.49 -7.01 -19.35
C ASP A 160 -22.42 -5.82 -20.33
N ILE A 161 -21.42 -4.96 -20.17
CA ILE A 161 -21.16 -3.83 -21.09
C ILE A 161 -20.83 -4.34 -22.49
N LEU A 162 -19.98 -5.37 -22.61
CA LEU A 162 -19.62 -5.93 -23.92
C LEU A 162 -20.82 -6.57 -24.62
N VAL A 163 -21.68 -7.29 -23.89
CA VAL A 163 -22.90 -7.88 -24.44
C VAL A 163 -23.85 -6.78 -24.91
N ARG A 164 -24.09 -5.75 -24.11
CA ARG A 164 -24.95 -4.61 -24.50
C ARG A 164 -24.40 -3.88 -25.71
N ALA A 165 -23.11 -3.56 -25.72
CA ALA A 165 -22.47 -2.90 -26.85
C ALA A 165 -22.56 -3.73 -28.15
N ARG A 166 -22.41 -5.06 -28.07
CA ARG A 166 -22.61 -5.95 -29.22
C ARG A 166 -24.05 -5.94 -29.72
N LEU A 167 -25.03 -6.05 -28.82
CA LEU A 167 -26.45 -6.01 -29.19
C LEU A 167 -26.84 -4.67 -29.83
N GLU A 168 -26.35 -3.56 -29.28
CA GLU A 168 -26.55 -2.23 -29.86
C GLU A 168 -25.91 -2.12 -31.25
N ALA A 169 -24.66 -2.56 -31.41
CA ALA A 169 -23.99 -2.60 -32.71
C ALA A 169 -24.75 -3.46 -33.73
N GLU A 170 -25.22 -4.65 -33.34
CA GLU A 170 -26.03 -5.50 -34.22
C GLU A 170 -27.36 -4.84 -34.60
N SER A 171 -28.02 -4.17 -33.66
CA SER A 171 -29.28 -3.46 -33.92
C SER A 171 -29.09 -2.30 -34.90
N THR A 172 -28.00 -1.55 -34.76
CA THR A 172 -27.68 -0.43 -35.65
C THR A 172 -27.34 -0.92 -37.05
N VAL A 173 -26.59 -2.01 -37.17
CA VAL A 173 -26.29 -2.65 -38.47
C VAL A 173 -27.56 -3.19 -39.12
N LYS A 174 -28.44 -3.87 -38.38
CA LYS A 174 -29.73 -4.37 -38.90
C LYS A 174 -30.59 -3.23 -39.42
N ARG A 175 -30.72 -2.15 -38.64
CA ARG A 175 -31.47 -0.96 -39.04
C ARG A 175 -30.88 -0.29 -40.28
N ALA A 176 -29.56 -0.07 -40.31
CA ALA A 176 -28.89 0.54 -41.46
C ALA A 176 -29.04 -0.30 -42.74
N ARG A 177 -29.02 -1.64 -42.63
CA ARG A 177 -29.29 -2.54 -43.76
C ARG A 177 -30.73 -2.42 -44.24
N GLY A 178 -31.71 -2.43 -43.32
CA GLY A 178 -33.11 -2.23 -43.68
C GLY A 178 -33.35 -0.90 -44.40
N GLU A 179 -32.80 0.19 -43.88
CA GLU A 179 -32.87 1.52 -44.52
C GLU A 179 -32.21 1.54 -45.91
N ALA A 180 -31.10 0.82 -46.10
CA ALA A 180 -30.45 0.70 -47.40
C ALA A 180 -31.29 -0.10 -48.39
N ASP A 181 -31.86 -1.23 -47.97
CA ASP A 181 -32.73 -2.07 -48.79
C ASP A 181 -34.00 -1.32 -49.21
N GLU A 182 -34.62 -0.56 -48.30
CA GLU A 182 -35.77 0.31 -48.60
C GLU A 182 -35.42 1.37 -49.64
N ARG A 183 -34.27 2.05 -49.51
CA ARG A 183 -33.82 3.03 -50.51
C ARG A 183 -33.55 2.39 -51.87
N LEU A 184 -32.98 1.19 -51.91
CA LEU A 184 -32.76 0.47 -53.16
C LEU A 184 -34.10 0.12 -53.83
N GLN A 185 -35.09 -0.34 -53.07
CA GLN A 185 -36.42 -0.64 -53.61
C GLN A 185 -37.12 0.63 -54.15
N GLN A 186 -37.01 1.75 -53.44
CA GLN A 186 -37.54 3.03 -53.90
C GLN A 186 -36.90 3.47 -55.22
N LEU A 187 -35.57 3.46 -55.30
CA LEU A 187 -34.85 3.82 -56.53
C LEU A 187 -35.16 2.86 -57.69
N GLN A 188 -35.31 1.57 -57.42
CA GLN A 188 -35.72 0.59 -58.43
C GLN A 188 -37.12 0.89 -58.97
N ALA A 189 -38.08 1.22 -58.09
CA ALA A 189 -39.45 1.56 -58.49
C ALA A 189 -39.51 2.87 -59.28
N GLU A 190 -38.71 3.88 -58.90
CA GLU A 190 -38.58 5.13 -59.64
C GLU A 190 -37.97 4.91 -61.03
N LEU A 191 -36.90 4.11 -61.12
CA LEU A 191 -36.27 3.76 -62.40
C LEU A 191 -37.24 2.99 -63.31
N SER A 192 -37.98 2.02 -62.79
CA SER A 192 -38.99 1.31 -63.59
C SER A 192 -40.10 2.24 -64.04
N SER A 193 -40.58 3.14 -63.17
CA SER A 193 -41.60 4.11 -63.54
C SER A 193 -41.10 5.08 -64.61
N LEU A 194 -39.85 5.55 -64.50
CA LEU A 194 -39.24 6.42 -65.50
C LEU A 194 -39.06 5.69 -66.84
N GLN A 195 -38.63 4.43 -66.81
CA GLN A 195 -38.53 3.59 -68.01
C GLN A 195 -39.91 3.42 -68.67
N ASP A 196 -40.94 3.02 -67.92
CA ASP A 196 -42.31 2.88 -68.43
C ASP A 196 -42.83 4.20 -69.04
N GLN A 197 -42.57 5.32 -68.39
CA GLN A 197 -42.93 6.65 -68.90
C GLN A 197 -42.22 6.97 -70.22
N THR A 198 -40.91 6.70 -70.32
CA THR A 198 -40.15 6.94 -71.55
C THR A 198 -40.61 6.02 -72.68
N GLU A 199 -40.88 4.75 -72.39
CA GLU A 199 -41.41 3.80 -73.38
C GLU A 199 -42.80 4.22 -73.85
N ALA A 200 -43.69 4.64 -72.94
CA ALA A 200 -45.01 5.14 -73.29
C ALA A 200 -44.92 6.39 -74.17
N ARG A 201 -44.01 7.33 -73.85
CA ARG A 201 -43.74 8.52 -74.65
C ARG A 201 -43.22 8.16 -76.05
N MET A 202 -42.32 7.18 -76.14
CA MET A 202 -41.81 6.69 -77.43
C MET A 202 -42.90 6.01 -78.26
N ARG A 203 -43.77 5.20 -77.65
CA ARG A 203 -44.92 4.59 -78.33
C ARG A 203 -45.89 5.66 -78.84
N ALA A 204 -46.16 6.69 -78.04
CA ALA A 204 -46.97 7.83 -78.47
C ALA A 204 -46.36 8.55 -79.67
N PHE A 205 -45.06 8.89 -79.63
CA PHE A 205 -44.38 9.50 -80.78
C PHE A 205 -44.39 8.62 -82.03
N GLN A 206 -44.25 7.30 -81.88
CA GLN A 206 -44.36 6.35 -83.00
C GLN A 206 -45.77 6.32 -83.59
N ALA A 207 -46.81 6.38 -82.76
CA ALA A 207 -48.20 6.45 -83.21
C ALA A 207 -48.48 7.77 -83.95
N ASP A 208 -48.07 8.90 -83.38
CA ASP A 208 -48.20 10.23 -84.01
C ASP A 208 -47.48 10.25 -85.37
N THR A 209 -46.27 9.66 -85.43
CA THR A 209 -45.51 9.55 -86.68
C THR A 209 -46.26 8.70 -87.70
N ALA A 210 -46.81 7.55 -87.30
CA ALA A 210 -47.60 6.69 -88.19
C ALA A 210 -48.85 7.41 -88.72
N GLU A 211 -49.54 8.20 -87.88
CA GLU A 211 -50.68 9.01 -88.29
C GLU A 211 -50.29 10.06 -89.34
N VAL A 212 -49.18 10.78 -89.13
CA VAL A 212 -48.68 11.77 -90.12
C VAL A 212 -48.35 11.09 -91.47
N TRP A 213 -47.79 9.88 -91.46
CA TRP A 213 -47.53 9.14 -92.70
C TRP A 213 -48.82 8.69 -93.39
N GLU A 214 -49.82 8.27 -92.63
CA GLU A 214 -51.14 7.92 -93.17
C GLU A 214 -51.82 9.15 -93.78
N GLN A 215 -51.86 10.27 -93.06
CA GLN A 215 -52.38 11.55 -93.56
C GLN A 215 -51.65 12.00 -94.83
N ARG A 216 -50.31 11.86 -94.89
CA ARG A 216 -49.53 12.15 -96.09
C ARG A 216 -49.92 11.23 -97.26
N GLY A 217 -50.12 9.94 -97.00
CA GLY A 217 -50.58 8.97 -97.99
C GLY A 217 -51.95 9.35 -98.55
N GLN A 218 -52.90 9.69 -97.69
CA GLN A 218 -54.23 10.16 -98.06
C GLN A 218 -54.18 11.46 -98.87
N LEU A 219 -53.37 12.45 -98.45
CA LEU A 219 -53.19 13.70 -99.18
C LEU A 219 -52.58 13.48 -100.57
N LEU A 220 -51.58 12.60 -100.68
CA LEU A 220 -50.98 12.22 -101.97
C LEU A 220 -52.00 11.55 -102.89
N GLU A 221 -52.87 10.71 -102.34
CA GLU A 221 -53.95 10.08 -103.11
C GLU A 221 -55.01 11.08 -103.55
N GLN A 222 -55.43 12.00 -102.67
CA GLN A 222 -56.31 13.11 -103.02
C GLN A 222 -55.69 13.99 -104.12
N MET A 223 -54.38 14.28 -104.06
CA MET A 223 -53.69 15.02 -105.11
C MET A 223 -53.67 14.26 -106.45
N ARG A 224 -53.49 12.93 -106.43
CA ARG A 224 -53.59 12.09 -107.64
C ARG A 224 -55.01 12.07 -108.21
N GLU A 225 -56.02 12.01 -107.35
CA GLU A 225 -57.42 12.06 -107.76
C GLU A 225 -57.75 13.43 -108.38
N MET A 226 -57.36 14.53 -107.74
CA MET A 226 -57.50 15.88 -108.31
C MET A 226 -56.76 16.01 -109.65
N ALA A 227 -55.53 15.51 -109.74
CA ALA A 227 -54.78 15.50 -110.98
C ALA A 227 -55.48 14.68 -112.08
N SER A 228 -56.04 13.52 -111.73
CA SER A 228 -56.81 12.68 -112.67
C SER A 228 -58.08 13.39 -113.14
N ARG A 229 -58.83 14.04 -112.26
CA ARG A 229 -59.99 14.87 -112.61
C ARG A 229 -59.61 16.06 -113.49
N LEU A 230 -58.45 16.69 -113.25
CA LEU A 230 -57.92 17.75 -114.12
C LEU A 230 -57.56 17.23 -115.51
N VAL A 231 -57.00 16.02 -115.61
CA VAL A 231 -56.76 15.34 -116.90
C VAL A 231 -58.08 15.03 -117.61
N GLU A 232 -59.05 14.44 -116.92
CA GLU A 232 -60.39 14.17 -117.50
C GLU A 232 -61.09 15.46 -117.96
N LEU A 233 -60.98 16.55 -117.20
CA LEU A 233 -61.52 17.86 -117.59
C LEU A 233 -60.79 18.43 -118.82
N ALA A 234 -59.46 18.28 -118.88
CA ALA A 234 -58.66 18.69 -120.03
C ALA A 234 -58.97 17.86 -121.27
N ASP A 235 -59.15 16.54 -121.15
CA ASP A 235 -59.58 15.66 -122.24
C ASP A 235 -60.98 16.05 -122.73
N ALA A 236 -61.94 16.29 -121.81
CA ALA A 236 -63.28 16.78 -122.16
C ALA A 236 -63.27 18.19 -122.79
N ALA A 237 -62.29 19.03 -122.47
CA ALA A 237 -62.06 20.32 -123.11
C ALA A 237 -61.34 20.20 -124.46
N THR A 238 -60.52 19.16 -124.64
CA THR A 238 -59.84 18.85 -125.93
C THR A 238 -60.82 18.24 -126.92
N ASP A 239 -61.78 17.44 -126.44
CA ASP A 239 -62.94 16.95 -127.21
C ASP A 239 -63.94 18.08 -127.54
N ARG A 240 -63.80 19.24 -126.89
CA ARG A 240 -64.54 20.47 -127.19
C ARG A 240 -63.67 21.35 -128.07
N GLU A 241 -63.73 21.17 -129.39
CA GLU A 241 -63.06 22.03 -130.37
C GLU A 241 -63.27 23.53 -130.03
N PRO A 242 -62.19 24.31 -129.80
CA PRO A 242 -62.28 25.76 -129.82
C PRO A 242 -62.15 26.25 -131.27
N ASP A 243 -63.19 26.95 -131.74
CA ASP A 243 -63.10 27.88 -132.86
C ASP A 243 -62.30 29.12 -132.42
N GLU A 244 -61.13 29.34 -133.01
CA GLU A 244 -60.54 30.68 -133.20
C GLU A 244 -60.11 30.79 -134.66
N PRO A 245 -60.29 31.96 -135.32
CA PRO A 245 -59.69 33.24 -134.90
C PRO A 245 -60.72 34.42 -134.88
N ASP A 246 -60.44 35.64 -134.40
CA ASP A 246 -59.28 36.46 -134.77
C ASP A 246 -58.98 37.61 -133.79
N LEU A 247 -57.70 37.96 -133.82
CA LEU A 247 -56.96 38.92 -133.02
C LEU A 247 -57.26 40.38 -133.39
N LEU A 248 -57.00 41.28 -132.41
CA LEU A 248 -56.61 42.70 -132.58
C LEU A 248 -57.69 43.73 -132.96
N GLU A 249 -58.38 44.31 -131.96
CA GLU A 249 -58.62 45.77 -131.92
C GLU A 249 -59.05 46.27 -130.52
N ALA A 250 -58.09 46.66 -129.67
CA ALA A 250 -58.22 47.74 -128.67
C ALA A 250 -56.91 47.89 -127.88
N LEU A 251 -55.89 48.43 -128.56
CA LEU A 251 -54.96 49.38 -127.96
C LEU A 251 -55.83 50.48 -127.27
N GLU A 252 -55.56 51.02 -126.08
CA GLU A 252 -54.29 51.55 -125.58
C GLU A 252 -54.53 52.19 -124.16
N PRO A 253 -53.57 52.88 -123.51
CA PRO A 253 -53.17 52.63 -122.13
C PRO A 253 -53.68 53.68 -121.12
N LYS A 254 -53.55 53.39 -119.81
CA LYS A 254 -53.46 54.47 -118.81
C LYS A 254 -52.72 54.04 -117.54
N ALA A 255 -51.79 54.91 -117.17
CA ALA A 255 -50.95 54.86 -116.01
C ALA A 255 -51.68 55.25 -114.71
N GLU A 256 -50.93 55.07 -113.61
CA GLU A 256 -51.00 55.75 -112.30
C GLU A 256 -51.78 55.06 -111.18
N GLY A 257 -51.07 54.87 -110.05
CA GLY A 257 -51.70 54.78 -108.73
C GLY A 257 -51.04 53.90 -107.67
N GLU A 258 -49.79 54.14 -107.27
CA GLU A 258 -49.38 53.94 -105.86
C GLU A 258 -50.00 55.07 -105.01
N PRO A 259 -50.37 54.83 -103.73
CA PRO A 259 -49.40 54.98 -102.61
C PRO A 259 -49.54 53.87 -101.55
N ARG A 260 -48.44 53.37 -100.96
CA ARG A 260 -47.67 53.89 -99.81
C ARG A 260 -48.44 54.10 -98.48
N ALA A 261 -48.01 53.28 -97.50
CA ALA A 261 -47.55 53.64 -96.15
C ALA A 261 -48.54 53.95 -95.01
N SER A 262 -48.40 53.21 -93.91
CA SER A 262 -47.90 53.69 -92.60
C SER A 262 -48.04 52.53 -91.59
N GLU A 263 -46.97 51.89 -91.15
CA GLU A 263 -46.11 52.28 -90.03
C GLU A 263 -46.83 52.52 -88.68
N ARG A 264 -46.31 51.79 -87.68
CA ARG A 264 -45.89 52.24 -86.34
C ARG A 264 -46.75 51.80 -85.14
N GLY A 265 -46.06 51.10 -84.24
CA GLY A 265 -46.47 50.77 -82.88
C GLY A 265 -45.34 50.05 -82.12
N GLU A 266 -44.20 50.74 -81.97
CA GLU A 266 -43.12 50.39 -81.03
C GLU A 266 -43.55 50.67 -79.58
N ASN A 267 -43.52 49.66 -78.73
CA ASN A 267 -43.30 49.77 -77.27
C ASN A 267 -42.42 48.56 -76.91
N ASP A 268 -41.10 48.65 -76.83
CA ASP A 268 -40.26 49.17 -75.73
C ASP A 268 -40.26 48.32 -74.44
N SER A 269 -39.03 48.15 -73.94
CA SER A 269 -38.55 47.59 -72.67
C SER A 269 -38.46 46.06 -72.53
N THR A 270 -37.36 45.46 -72.06
CA THR A 270 -35.95 45.85 -71.84
C THR A 270 -35.22 44.58 -71.38
N VAL A 271 -34.00 44.39 -71.89
CA VAL A 271 -32.78 43.85 -71.25
C VAL A 271 -32.92 43.08 -69.91
N ALA A 272 -32.44 41.83 -69.91
CA ALA A 272 -31.48 41.35 -68.90
C ALA A 272 -30.69 40.14 -69.42
N LEU A 273 -29.49 40.42 -69.90
CA LEU A 273 -28.35 39.51 -69.91
C LEU A 273 -27.62 39.72 -68.58
N VAL A 274 -27.48 38.68 -67.75
CA VAL A 274 -26.40 38.57 -66.75
C VAL A 274 -25.97 37.10 -66.65
N GLU A 275 -24.79 36.88 -67.22
CA GLU A 275 -23.66 36.04 -66.78
C GLU A 275 -23.86 34.60 -66.30
N ALA A 276 -23.08 33.74 -66.96
CA ALA A 276 -22.54 32.51 -66.41
C ALA A 276 -21.56 32.81 -65.26
N ASP A 277 -21.58 31.97 -64.23
CA ASP A 277 -20.36 31.59 -63.52
C ASP A 277 -20.50 30.14 -63.02
N GLU A 278 -19.80 29.24 -63.70
CA GLU A 278 -19.33 27.97 -63.13
C GLU A 278 -17.89 28.20 -62.68
N ALA A 279 -17.57 27.95 -61.42
CA ALA A 279 -16.47 27.05 -61.04
C ALA A 279 -16.29 26.93 -59.52
N ALA A 280 -15.89 25.72 -59.16
CA ALA A 280 -15.49 25.22 -57.86
C ALA A 280 -14.34 25.99 -57.18
N GLU A 281 -14.33 25.98 -55.85
CA GLU A 281 -13.26 25.60 -54.92
C GLU A 281 -13.79 25.94 -53.51
N GLY A 282 -13.74 25.11 -52.48
CA GLY A 282 -12.57 24.51 -51.87
C GLY A 282 -12.85 24.46 -50.35
N GLU A 283 -12.29 23.44 -49.71
CA GLU A 283 -12.48 23.07 -48.31
C GLU A 283 -11.99 24.11 -47.29
N ASP A 284 -12.35 23.85 -46.03
CA ASP A 284 -11.72 24.27 -44.77
C ASP A 284 -11.92 25.72 -44.28
N ARG A 285 -12.74 25.84 -43.22
CA ARG A 285 -12.28 26.30 -41.89
C ARG A 285 -13.38 26.20 -40.83
N THR A 286 -13.21 25.19 -39.99
CA THR A 286 -13.37 25.19 -38.52
C THR A 286 -13.98 26.46 -37.89
N ALA A 287 -15.17 26.32 -37.28
CA ALA A 287 -15.56 27.13 -36.14
C ALA A 287 -16.44 26.30 -35.19
N ALA A 288 -15.76 25.67 -34.23
CA ALA A 288 -16.35 25.00 -33.08
C ALA A 288 -17.26 25.98 -32.30
N LYS A 289 -18.55 25.65 -32.17
CA LYS A 289 -19.37 26.18 -31.09
C LYS A 289 -19.49 25.12 -30.00
N GLN A 290 -18.82 25.46 -28.92
CA GLN A 290 -18.69 24.79 -27.63
C GLN A 290 -20.04 24.27 -27.11
N THR A 291 -20.11 22.96 -26.91
CA THR A 291 -20.80 22.38 -25.75
C THR A 291 -20.04 22.76 -24.48
N PRO A 292 -20.68 23.28 -23.41
CA PRO A 292 -20.09 23.20 -22.09
C PRO A 292 -20.44 21.83 -21.50
N GLY A 293 -19.46 20.92 -21.58
CA GLY A 293 -19.40 19.73 -20.75
C GLY A 293 -19.27 20.09 -19.26
N GLY A 294 -19.78 19.20 -18.42
CA GLY A 294 -19.87 19.36 -16.98
C GLY A 294 -18.53 19.49 -16.25
N GLY A 295 -18.60 20.15 -15.09
CA GLY A 295 -17.51 20.31 -14.14
C GLY A 295 -17.97 20.03 -12.71
N ARG A 296 -17.88 18.75 -12.34
CA ARG A 296 -17.51 18.18 -11.03
C ARG A 296 -17.69 19.03 -9.75
N SER A 297 -18.54 18.50 -8.88
CA SER A 297 -18.24 18.08 -7.51
C SER A 297 -17.24 18.90 -6.70
N LYS A 298 -17.76 19.78 -5.83
CA LYS A 298 -17.05 20.22 -4.63
C LYS A 298 -17.27 19.18 -3.52
N GLN A 299 -16.33 18.26 -3.36
CA GLN A 299 -16.14 17.57 -2.07
C GLN A 299 -14.97 18.23 -1.37
N THR A 300 -15.27 19.11 -0.42
CA THR A 300 -14.31 19.48 0.62
C THR A 300 -14.55 18.56 1.81
N VAL A 301 -13.60 17.64 1.99
CA VAL A 301 -13.41 16.81 3.18
C VAL A 301 -13.31 17.73 4.40
N LYS A 302 -14.25 17.62 5.34
CA LYS A 302 -14.12 18.20 6.69
C LYS A 302 -13.66 17.11 7.63
N THR A 303 -12.40 17.19 7.99
CA THR A 303 -11.68 16.38 8.96
C THR A 303 -12.31 16.47 10.35
N THR A 304 -12.51 15.29 10.93
CA THR A 304 -12.52 14.87 12.33
C THR A 304 -12.25 15.93 13.41
N ARG A 305 -13.18 16.07 14.35
CA ARG A 305 -12.86 16.33 15.77
C ARG A 305 -13.94 15.74 16.68
N ARG A 306 -13.62 14.61 17.29
CA ARG A 306 -14.35 14.00 18.41
C ARG A 306 -13.76 14.59 19.69
N PRO A 307 -14.54 15.24 20.58
CA PRO A 307 -14.08 15.50 21.93
C PRO A 307 -14.39 14.29 22.81
N SER A 308 -13.42 13.96 23.67
CA SER A 308 -13.59 13.16 24.88
C SER A 308 -14.58 13.80 25.83
#